data_AF-A0A923VPW1-F1
#
_entry.id   AF-A0A923VPW1-F1
#
_cell.length_a   1.000
_cell.length_b   1.000
_cell.length_c   1.000
_cell.angle_alpha   90.00
_cell.angle_beta   90.00
_cell.angle_gamma   90.00
#
_symmetry.space_group_name_H-M   'P 1'
#
loop_
_entity.id
_entity.type
_entity.pdbx_description
1 polymer ?
#
loop_
_entity_poly.entity_id
_entity_poly.type
_entity_poly.pdbx_seq_one_letter_code
_entity_poly.pdbx_strand_id
1 'polypeptide(L)'
;MKLGQPIQLFLASLTVAALAACGGGGDAPTQTGTLRMAMTDAPSCGYDSVNVTVEKVRVHQSASAADADGGWSEITLSPARRINLLALTNGVLDELGQTALPAGKYTQMRLIL
;
A
#
# COMPACT_ATOMS: atom_id res chain seq x y z
N MET A 1 55.09 21.51 65.56
CA MET A 1 55.45 20.07 65.40
C MET A 1 54.27 19.41 64.70
N LYS A 2 54.39 19.11 63.38
CA LYS A 2 54.49 17.74 62.84
C LYS A 2 53.30 16.88 63.30
N LEU A 3 52.48 16.23 62.46
CA LEU A 3 52.67 15.72 61.10
C LEU A 3 51.38 14.95 60.73
N GLY A 4 50.97 14.93 59.45
CA GLY A 4 50.28 13.77 58.87
C GLY A 4 48.78 13.87 58.58
N GLN A 5 48.42 14.25 57.35
CA GLN A 5 47.44 13.48 56.56
C GLN A 5 48.14 12.20 56.05
N PRO A 6 47.48 11.11 55.59
CA PRO A 6 46.26 11.11 54.78
C PRO A 6 45.33 9.88 54.99
N ILE A 7 44.37 9.71 54.06
CA ILE A 7 43.80 8.44 53.54
C ILE A 7 42.30 8.24 53.83
N GLN A 8 41.53 8.65 52.82
CA GLN A 8 40.41 7.95 52.17
C GLN A 8 39.39 7.21 53.04
N LEU A 9 38.13 7.62 52.94
CA LEU A 9 37.09 6.79 52.31
C LEU A 9 35.89 7.71 51.99
N PHE A 10 35.74 8.06 50.71
CA PHE A 10 34.60 8.85 50.25
C PHE A 10 33.33 7.99 50.21
N LEU A 11 32.24 8.67 50.58
CA LEU A 11 30.87 8.22 50.79
C LEU A 11 30.31 7.27 49.72
N ALA A 12 29.51 6.33 50.22
CA ALA A 12 28.57 5.52 49.47
C ALA A 12 27.31 6.32 49.06
N SER A 13 26.80 5.95 47.87
CA SER A 13 25.39 5.95 47.46
C SER A 13 24.69 7.27 47.09
N LEU A 14 24.39 7.46 45.80
CA LEU A 14 22.99 7.64 45.31
C LEU A 14 22.89 7.49 43.78
N THR A 15 22.20 6.44 43.36
CA THR A 15 21.73 6.17 42.00
C THR A 15 20.55 7.08 41.64
N VAL A 16 20.65 7.91 40.59
CA VAL A 16 19.48 8.35 39.80
C VAL A 16 19.86 8.54 38.32
N ALA A 17 19.31 7.64 37.51
CA ALA A 17 18.87 7.73 36.12
C ALA A 17 19.34 8.87 35.21
N ALA A 18 20.02 8.48 34.11
CA ALA A 18 19.87 9.12 32.81
C ALA A 18 20.09 8.10 31.67
N LEU A 19 19.20 7.11 31.55
CA LEU A 19 19.02 6.39 30.28
C LEU A 19 18.18 7.26 29.33
N ALA A 20 18.77 8.33 28.81
CA ALA A 20 18.22 9.06 27.67
C ALA A 20 18.61 8.34 26.37
N ALA A 21 18.09 7.12 26.18
CA ALA A 21 18.27 6.36 24.96
C ALA A 21 17.06 5.44 24.72
N CYS A 22 15.88 6.04 24.53
CA CYS A 22 14.77 5.38 23.87
C CYS A 22 13.98 6.42 23.09
N GLY A 23 14.62 6.96 22.05
CA GLY A 23 13.98 7.69 20.97
C GLY A 23 14.01 6.85 19.70
N GLY A 24 13.62 5.57 19.81
CA GLY A 24 13.52 4.65 18.67
C GLY A 24 12.26 4.92 17.87
N GLY A 25 12.17 6.08 17.22
CA GLY A 25 11.21 6.34 16.16
C GLY A 25 11.76 5.81 14.84
N GLY A 26 11.97 4.49 14.76
CA GLY A 26 12.27 3.85 13.49
C GLY A 26 10.96 3.68 12.75
N ASP A 27 10.77 4.40 11.65
CA ASP A 27 9.70 4.11 10.69
C ASP A 27 9.87 2.65 10.26
N ALA A 28 9.04 1.77 10.82
CA ALA A 28 8.97 0.40 10.33
C ALA A 28 8.63 0.47 8.85
N PRO A 29 9.35 -0.25 7.96
CA PRO A 29 9.06 -0.19 6.54
C PRO A 29 7.59 -0.55 6.33
N THR A 30 6.85 0.34 5.67
CA THR A 30 5.47 0.06 5.27
C THR A 30 5.48 -1.20 4.41
N GLN A 31 4.91 -2.28 4.95
CA GLN A 31 4.78 -3.53 4.22
C GLN A 31 3.92 -3.27 2.99
N THR A 32 4.39 -3.70 1.82
CA THR A 32 3.69 -3.56 0.54
C THR A 32 3.49 -4.91 -0.12
N GLY A 33 2.48 -5.00 -0.98
CA GLY A 33 2.25 -6.10 -1.89
C GLY A 33 1.94 -5.58 -3.30
N THR A 34 1.79 -6.48 -4.26
CA THR A 34 1.48 -6.12 -5.65
C THR A 34 0.06 -6.55 -5.98
N LEU A 35 -0.76 -5.60 -6.44
CA LEU A 35 -2.02 -5.89 -7.10
C LEU A 35 -1.77 -6.03 -8.60
N ARG A 36 -2.13 -7.17 -9.18
CA ARG A 36 -2.17 -7.39 -10.63
C ARG A 36 -3.62 -7.56 -11.07
N MET A 37 -4.01 -6.85 -12.13
CA MET A 37 -5.39 -6.81 -12.62
C MET A 37 -5.48 -7.35 -14.04
N ALA A 38 -6.45 -8.24 -14.25
CA ALA A 38 -6.82 -8.74 -15.58
C ALA A 38 -8.34 -8.85 -15.69
N MET A 39 -8.85 -8.80 -16.92
CA MET A 39 -10.26 -8.85 -17.27
C MET A 39 -10.56 -10.12 -18.08
N THR A 40 -11.75 -10.69 -17.87
CA THR A 40 -12.31 -11.80 -18.64
C THR A 40 -13.82 -11.64 -18.72
N ASP A 41 -14.47 -12.34 -19.64
CA ASP A 41 -15.92 -12.29 -19.80
C ASP A 41 -16.53 -13.67 -20.01
N ALA A 42 -17.81 -13.81 -19.62
CA ALA A 42 -18.58 -15.01 -19.90
C ALA A 42 -19.06 -15.00 -21.36
N PRO A 43 -19.22 -16.17 -22.01
CA PRO A 43 -19.79 -16.22 -23.35
C PRO A 43 -21.18 -15.57 -23.42
N SER A 44 -21.41 -14.75 -24.44
CA SER A 44 -22.72 -14.17 -24.77
C SER A 44 -23.03 -14.37 -26.26
N CYS A 45 -24.31 -14.54 -26.59
CA CYS A 45 -24.81 -14.58 -27.96
C CYS A 45 -25.54 -13.28 -28.32
N GLY A 46 -25.70 -13.01 -29.62
CA GLY A 46 -26.52 -11.90 -30.11
C GLY A 46 -25.83 -10.53 -30.24
N TYR A 47 -24.50 -10.47 -30.13
CA TYR A 47 -23.72 -9.24 -30.30
C TYR A 47 -22.55 -9.47 -31.27
N ASP A 48 -22.26 -8.49 -32.12
CA ASP A 48 -21.06 -8.51 -32.98
C ASP A 48 -19.81 -8.06 -32.22
N SER A 49 -19.96 -7.10 -31.29
CA SER A 49 -18.89 -6.64 -30.42
C SER A 49 -19.44 -5.98 -29.16
N VAL A 50 -18.71 -6.13 -28.05
CA VAL A 50 -18.99 -5.42 -26.80
C VAL A 50 -17.70 -4.72 -26.40
N ASN A 51 -17.62 -3.42 -26.67
CA ASN A 51 -16.40 -2.64 -26.47
C ASN A 51 -16.47 -1.84 -25.18
N VAL A 52 -15.45 -1.97 -24.34
CA VAL A 52 -15.19 -1.06 -23.22
C VAL A 52 -13.87 -0.33 -23.47
N THR A 53 -13.85 0.98 -23.26
CA THR A 53 -12.60 1.74 -23.18
C THR A 53 -12.25 1.81 -21.71
N VAL A 54 -11.01 1.48 -21.34
CA VAL A 54 -10.54 1.52 -19.95
C VAL A 54 -9.46 2.57 -19.84
N GLU A 55 -9.70 3.58 -19.01
CA GLU A 55 -8.74 4.63 -18.68
C GLU A 55 -7.88 4.24 -17.48
N LYS A 56 -8.50 3.66 -16.45
CA LYS A 56 -7.78 3.23 -15.23
C LYS A 56 -8.59 2.24 -14.40
N VAL A 57 -7.87 1.49 -13.56
CA VAL A 57 -8.42 0.76 -12.41
C VAL A 57 -8.00 1.48 -11.15
N ARG A 58 -8.92 1.70 -10.21
CA ARG A 58 -8.60 2.31 -8.90
C ARG A 58 -9.14 1.47 -7.76
N VAL A 59 -8.37 1.34 -6.68
CA VAL A 59 -8.75 0.60 -5.48
C VAL A 59 -8.63 1.45 -4.23
N HIS A 60 -9.49 1.18 -3.24
CA HIS A 60 -9.55 1.92 -1.99
C HIS A 60 -9.88 1.02 -0.79
N GLN A 61 -9.38 1.40 0.39
CA GLN A 61 -9.57 0.65 1.64
C GLN A 61 -10.97 0.84 2.24
N SER A 62 -11.54 2.05 2.13
CA SER A 62 -12.94 2.33 2.47
C SER A 62 -13.91 1.88 1.38
N ALA A 63 -15.04 1.30 1.79
CA ALA A 63 -16.12 0.83 0.90
C ALA A 63 -16.98 1.99 0.37
N SER A 64 -16.92 3.15 1.00
CA SER A 64 -17.75 4.33 0.71
C SER A 64 -16.94 5.54 0.24
N ALA A 65 -15.72 5.34 -0.26
CA ALA A 65 -14.90 6.46 -0.73
C ALA A 65 -15.56 7.14 -1.94
N ALA A 66 -15.60 8.46 -1.92
CA ALA A 66 -16.03 9.26 -3.07
C ALA A 66 -14.92 9.34 -4.13
N ASP A 67 -15.29 9.80 -5.33
CA ASP A 67 -14.33 9.91 -6.43
C ASP A 67 -13.19 10.91 -6.17
N ALA A 68 -13.46 11.95 -5.37
CA ALA A 68 -12.50 12.99 -5.00
C ALA A 68 -11.76 12.72 -3.68
N ASP A 69 -12.09 11.63 -2.98
CA ASP A 69 -11.38 11.27 -1.75
C ASP A 69 -9.92 10.94 -2.06
N GLY A 70 -9.04 11.14 -1.07
CA GLY A 70 -7.66 10.65 -1.14
C GLY A 70 -7.57 9.12 -0.97
N GLY A 71 -6.34 8.59 -0.97
CA GLY A 71 -6.11 7.18 -0.63
C GLY A 71 -6.38 6.17 -1.74
N TRP A 72 -6.72 6.62 -2.95
CA TRP A 72 -6.85 5.75 -4.11
C TRP A 72 -5.49 5.32 -4.63
N SER A 73 -5.37 4.04 -4.95
CA SER A 73 -4.24 3.51 -5.71
C SER A 73 -4.72 3.12 -7.09
N GLU A 74 -3.98 3.51 -8.13
CA GLU A 74 -4.43 3.41 -9.51
C GLU A 74 -3.47 2.59 -10.38
N ILE A 75 -4.04 1.94 -11.39
CA ILE A 75 -3.36 1.41 -12.57
C ILE A 75 -3.91 2.22 -13.75
N THR A 76 -3.08 3.10 -14.32
CA THR A 76 -3.48 4.00 -15.41
C THR A 76 -3.11 3.40 -16.77
N LEU A 77 -4.06 3.39 -17.70
CA LEU A 77 -3.88 2.97 -19.08
C LEU A 77 -3.84 4.22 -19.95
N SER A 78 -2.64 4.62 -20.38
CA SER A 78 -2.42 5.81 -21.21
C SER A 78 -1.63 5.43 -22.47
N PRO A 79 -2.24 5.48 -23.67
CA PRO A 79 -3.62 5.88 -23.92
C PRO A 79 -4.64 4.89 -23.33
N ALA A 80 -5.88 5.36 -23.14
CA ALA A 80 -7.00 4.52 -22.74
C ALA A 80 -7.14 3.35 -23.73
N ARG A 81 -7.39 2.15 -23.22
CA ARG A 81 -7.40 0.93 -24.03
C ARG A 81 -8.82 0.50 -24.33
N ARG A 82 -9.15 0.38 -25.62
CA ARG A 82 -10.41 -0.21 -26.08
C ARG A 82 -10.28 -1.73 -26.17
N ILE A 83 -11.17 -2.44 -25.49
CA ILE A 83 -11.16 -3.89 -25.32
C ILE A 83 -12.52 -4.44 -25.76
N ASN A 84 -12.52 -5.46 -26.62
CA ASN A 84 -13.74 -6.18 -27.00
C ASN A 84 -13.92 -7.38 -26.07
N LEU A 85 -14.94 -7.36 -25.20
CA LEU A 85 -15.18 -8.38 -24.19
C LEU A 85 -15.49 -9.75 -24.80
N LEU A 86 -16.07 -9.80 -26.01
CA LEU A 86 -16.33 -11.06 -26.69
C LEU A 86 -15.05 -11.83 -27.06
N ALA A 87 -13.90 -11.16 -27.09
CA ALA A 87 -12.59 -11.79 -27.30
C ALA A 87 -12.01 -12.39 -26.00
N LEU A 88 -12.59 -12.11 -24.84
CA LEU A 88 -12.08 -12.51 -23.52
C LEU A 88 -12.80 -13.72 -22.92
N THR A 89 -13.39 -14.56 -23.76
CA THR A 89 -14.13 -15.76 -23.36
C THR A 89 -13.21 -16.98 -23.22
N ASN A 90 -13.73 -18.09 -22.69
CA ASN A 90 -12.98 -19.37 -22.56
C ASN A 90 -11.67 -19.26 -21.75
N GLY A 91 -11.65 -18.39 -20.73
CA GLY A 91 -10.49 -18.22 -19.85
C GLY A 91 -9.40 -17.31 -20.41
N VAL A 92 -9.65 -16.61 -21.52
CA VAL A 92 -8.76 -15.55 -22.00
C VAL A 92 -8.79 -14.38 -21.02
N LEU A 93 -7.60 -13.97 -20.59
CA LEU A 93 -7.38 -12.83 -19.70
C LEU A 93 -6.73 -11.68 -20.47
N ASP A 94 -7.29 -10.48 -20.35
CA ASP A 94 -6.63 -9.25 -20.78
C ASP A 94 -6.05 -8.50 -19.57
N GLU A 95 -4.73 -8.38 -19.50
CA GLU A 95 -4.06 -7.71 -18.38
C GLU A 95 -4.20 -6.19 -18.48
N LEU A 96 -4.69 -5.58 -17.41
CA LEU A 96 -4.82 -4.13 -17.29
C LEU A 96 -3.58 -3.50 -16.66
N GLY A 97 -2.78 -4.30 -15.93
CA GLY A 97 -1.50 -3.90 -15.35
C GLY A 97 -1.35 -4.31 -13.90
N GLN A 98 -0.43 -3.66 -13.21
CA GLN A 98 -0.16 -3.89 -11.79
C GLN A 98 0.26 -2.61 -11.07
N THR A 99 0.05 -2.57 -9.76
CA THR A 99 0.49 -1.47 -8.90
C THR A 99 0.87 -1.98 -7.52
N ALA A 100 1.79 -1.29 -6.85
CA ALA A 100 2.16 -1.59 -5.47
C ALA A 100 1.12 -1.00 -4.51
N LEU A 101 0.70 -1.78 -3.52
CA LEU A 101 -0.26 -1.38 -2.50
C LEU A 101 0.35 -1.56 -1.12
N PRO A 102 0.13 -0.62 -0.19
CA PRO A 102 0.32 -0.87 1.24
C PRO A 102 -0.46 -2.12 1.68
N ALA A 103 0.12 -2.90 2.58
CA ALA A 103 -0.58 -4.02 3.20
C ALA A 103 -1.84 -3.52 3.92
N GLY A 104 -2.98 -4.14 3.64
CA GLY A 104 -4.25 -3.72 4.21
C GLY A 104 -5.45 -4.36 3.53
N LYS A 105 -6.64 -4.05 4.07
CA LYS A 105 -7.92 -4.52 3.52
C LYS A 105 -8.48 -3.50 2.54
N TYR A 106 -8.63 -3.91 1.28
CA TYR A 106 -9.26 -3.12 0.23
C TYR A 106 -10.71 -3.59 0.06
N THR A 107 -11.65 -2.64 0.11
CA THR A 107 -13.09 -2.96 0.07
C THR A 107 -13.81 -2.32 -1.11
N GLN A 108 -13.07 -1.59 -1.95
CA GLN A 108 -13.61 -0.98 -3.15
C GLN A 108 -12.62 -1.05 -4.30
N MET A 109 -13.15 -1.36 -5.48
CA MET A 109 -12.46 -1.34 -6.76
C MET A 109 -13.38 -0.70 -7.80
N ARG A 110 -12.84 0.17 -8.64
CA ARG A 110 -13.57 0.81 -9.73
C ARG A 110 -12.79 0.72 -11.03
N LEU A 111 -13.52 0.48 -12.11
CA LEU A 111 -13.04 0.60 -13.48
C LEU A 111 -13.53 1.96 -14.00
N ILE A 112 -12.61 2.78 -14.53
CA ILE A 112 -12.92 4.07 -15.13
C ILE A 112 -12.78 3.92 -16.65
N LEU A 113 -13.77 4.43 -17.39
CA LEU A 113 -13.99 4.15 -18.81
C LEU A 113 -13.86 5.39 -19.68
#